data_AF-A0A969WF99-F1
#
_entry.id   AF-A0A969WF99-F1
#
_cell.length_a   1.000
_cell.length_b   1.000
_cell.length_c   1.000
_cell.angle_alpha   90.00
_cell.angle_beta   90.00
_cell.angle_gamma   90.00
#
_symmetry.space_group_name_H-M   'P 1'
#
loop_
_entity.id
_entity.type
_entity.pdbx_description
1 polymer ?
#
loop_
_entity_poly.entity_id
_entity_poly.type
_entity_poly.pdbx_seq_one_letter_code
_entity_poly.pdbx_strand_id
1 'polypeptide(L)'
;MSTEPEQSHTSPQPDAPPPFFASARERRLWTWTLLIVAGIYATLGLTPILVGAIPQGVAAAGFLGAMLLVGLTILTQGLKVRPRGAEIGVALGIAVVYFMVFFRMTIPERSHLIEYSVLAVFIYEALMERARQGRRVFAPALLAIIATAIVGLIDEGIQAILPNRVFDARDILFNILAGIMAVTTMAALGWARNRVNSGNE
;
A
#
# COMPACT_ATOMS: atom_id res chain seq x y z
N MET A 1 8.36 68.31 25.84
CA MET A 1 8.39 67.02 26.54
C MET A 1 7.74 66.01 25.61
N SER A 2 8.56 65.44 24.72
CA SER A 2 8.10 64.55 23.66
C SER A 2 8.45 63.13 24.10
N THR A 3 7.45 62.33 24.41
CA THR A 3 7.61 60.92 24.77
C THR A 3 7.70 60.09 23.49
N GLU A 4 8.86 59.49 23.25
CA GLU A 4 9.04 58.47 22.20
C GLU A 4 8.23 57.21 22.54
N PRO A 5 7.66 56.51 21.54
CA PRO A 5 6.98 55.25 21.77
C PRO A 5 8.03 54.14 21.93
N GLU A 6 7.95 53.47 23.07
CA GLU A 6 8.71 52.29 23.46
C GLU A 6 8.52 51.16 22.42
N GLN A 7 9.57 50.85 21.66
CA GLN A 7 9.57 49.72 20.74
C GLN A 7 9.56 48.41 21.53
N SER A 8 8.40 47.76 21.59
CA SER A 8 8.23 46.45 22.19
C SER A 8 9.03 45.40 21.39
N HIS A 9 10.20 45.03 21.91
CA HIS A 9 10.94 43.85 21.47
C HIS A 9 10.13 42.59 21.80
N THR A 10 9.27 42.16 20.88
CA THR A 10 8.71 40.80 20.92
C THR A 10 9.83 39.82 20.53
N SER A 11 10.39 39.15 21.53
CA SER A 11 11.29 38.02 21.31
C SER A 11 10.60 36.96 20.44
N PRO A 12 11.30 36.33 19.47
CA PRO A 12 10.70 35.25 18.69
C PRO A 12 10.31 34.12 19.63
N GLN A 13 9.00 33.83 19.65
CA GLN A 13 8.45 32.72 20.40
C GLN A 13 9.09 31.42 19.86
N PRO A 14 9.59 30.50 20.70
CA PRO A 14 10.20 29.27 20.21
C PRO A 14 9.16 28.49 19.41
N ASP A 15 9.45 28.28 18.13
CA ASP A 15 8.59 27.54 17.21
C ASP A 15 8.24 26.18 17.83
N ALA A 16 6.95 25.88 17.92
CA ALA A 16 6.49 24.57 18.40
C ALA A 16 7.14 23.46 17.55
N PRO A 17 7.51 22.31 18.16
CA PRO A 17 8.13 21.23 17.40
C PRO A 17 7.20 20.80 16.26
N PRO A 18 7.76 20.52 15.07
CA PRO A 18 6.93 20.18 13.91
C PRO A 18 6.09 18.93 14.20
N PRO A 19 4.84 18.86 13.71
CA PRO A 19 3.95 17.74 13.99
C PRO A 19 4.53 16.41 13.49
N PHE A 20 4.23 15.28 14.13
CA PHE A 20 4.80 13.98 13.72
C PHE A 20 4.44 13.57 12.27
N PHE A 21 3.22 13.85 11.85
CA PHE A 21 2.76 13.71 10.46
C PHE A 21 2.89 15.03 9.70
N ALA A 22 3.24 14.95 8.42
CA ALA A 22 3.34 16.08 7.53
C ALA A 22 1.98 16.60 7.05
N SER A 23 0.98 15.71 6.94
CA SER A 23 -0.39 16.09 6.56
C SER A 23 -1.43 15.15 7.17
N ALA A 24 -2.71 15.59 7.16
CA ALA A 24 -3.84 14.74 7.55
C ALA A 24 -3.99 13.52 6.62
N ARG A 25 -3.63 13.66 5.34
CA ARG A 25 -3.60 12.58 4.36
C ARG A 25 -2.56 11.53 4.75
N GLU A 26 -1.35 11.96 5.13
CA GLU A 26 -0.29 11.06 5.59
C GLU A 26 -0.75 10.26 6.82
N ARG A 27 -1.35 10.93 7.81
CA ARG A 27 -1.89 10.27 9.00
C ARG A 27 -2.91 9.20 8.64
N ARG A 28 -3.85 9.53 7.75
CA ARG A 28 -4.89 8.59 7.29
C ARG A 28 -4.26 7.38 6.59
N LEU A 29 -3.25 7.59 5.74
CA LEU A 29 -2.54 6.51 5.05
C LEU A 29 -1.87 5.56 6.05
N TRP A 30 -1.16 6.09 7.05
CA TRP A 30 -0.57 5.26 8.12
C TRP A 30 -1.61 4.54 8.96
N THR A 31 -2.76 5.17 9.26
CA THR A 31 -3.86 4.47 9.93
C THR A 31 -4.34 3.27 9.11
N TRP A 32 -4.53 3.43 7.80
CA TRP A 32 -4.91 2.31 6.93
C TRP A 32 -3.81 1.25 6.84
N THR A 33 -2.53 1.64 6.74
CA THR A 33 -1.41 0.70 6.81
C THR A 33 -1.48 -0.15 8.08
N LEU A 34 -1.70 0.46 9.24
CA LEU A 34 -1.82 -0.26 10.51
C LEU A 34 -3.05 -1.18 10.54
N LEU A 35 -4.19 -0.74 10.01
CA LEU A 35 -5.39 -1.57 9.90
C LEU A 35 -5.18 -2.77 8.98
N ILE A 36 -4.45 -2.58 7.87
CA ILE A 36 -4.10 -3.67 6.95
C ILE A 36 -3.19 -4.68 7.65
N VAL A 37 -2.13 -4.22 8.32
CA VAL A 37 -1.22 -5.10 9.09
C VAL A 37 -1.98 -5.87 10.17
N ALA A 38 -2.85 -5.19 10.92
CA ALA A 38 -3.69 -5.83 11.92
C ALA A 38 -4.63 -6.87 11.29
N GLY A 39 -5.18 -6.57 10.11
CA GLY A 39 -5.98 -7.51 9.32
C GLY A 39 -5.20 -8.76 8.93
N ILE A 40 -3.99 -8.61 8.37
CA ILE A 40 -3.11 -9.72 7.98
C ILE A 40 -2.80 -10.61 9.20
N TYR A 41 -2.39 -10.04 10.32
CA TYR A 41 -2.09 -10.85 11.50
C TYR A 41 -3.33 -11.48 12.14
N ALA A 42 -4.49 -10.82 12.06
CA ALA A 42 -5.75 -11.39 12.53
C ALA A 42 -6.19 -12.60 11.67
N THR A 43 -5.93 -12.60 10.37
CA THR A 43 -6.31 -13.72 9.49
C THR A 43 -5.51 -14.98 9.79
N LEU A 44 -4.27 -14.89 10.30
CA LEU A 44 -3.49 -16.05 10.75
C LEU A 44 -4.24 -16.92 11.77
N GLY A 45 -4.90 -16.29 12.74
CA GLY A 45 -5.64 -16.99 13.80
C GLY A 45 -7.10 -17.27 13.43
N LEU A 46 -7.75 -16.34 12.72
CA LEU A 46 -9.20 -16.42 12.44
C LEU A 46 -9.53 -17.37 11.28
N THR A 47 -8.68 -17.43 10.27
CA THR A 47 -8.96 -18.22 9.04
C THR A 47 -9.14 -19.70 9.31
N PRO A 48 -8.29 -20.39 10.11
CA PRO A 48 -8.50 -21.81 10.42
C PRO A 48 -9.86 -22.10 11.08
N ILE A 49 -10.34 -21.18 11.93
CA ILE A 49 -11.62 -21.30 12.63
C ILE A 49 -12.79 -21.14 11.64
N LEU A 50 -12.73 -20.12 10.78
CA LEU A 50 -13.79 -19.82 9.82
C LEU A 50 -13.89 -20.88 8.71
N VAL A 51 -12.76 -21.38 8.21
CA VAL A 51 -12.74 -22.42 7.18
C VAL A 51 -13.33 -23.73 7.71
N GLY A 52 -13.16 -24.04 8.99
CA GLY A 52 -13.81 -25.19 9.62
C GLY A 52 -15.33 -25.04 9.77
N ALA A 53 -15.85 -23.82 9.77
CA ALA A 53 -17.27 -23.53 10.02
C ALA A 53 -18.12 -23.35 8.76
N ILE A 54 -17.51 -23.10 7.59
CA ILE A 54 -18.22 -22.74 6.36
C ILE A 54 -18.01 -23.81 5.29
N PRO A 55 -19.08 -24.28 4.60
CA PRO A 55 -18.94 -25.19 3.47
C PRO A 55 -18.05 -24.60 2.37
N GLN A 56 -17.12 -25.39 1.83
CA GLN A 56 -16.14 -24.93 0.83
C GLN A 56 -16.78 -24.20 -0.38
N GLY A 57 -17.92 -24.70 -0.87
CA GLY A 57 -18.64 -24.07 -1.98
C GLY A 57 -19.15 -22.66 -1.65
N VAL A 58 -19.59 -22.42 -0.42
CA VAL A 58 -20.05 -21.11 0.06
C VAL A 58 -18.86 -20.16 0.21
N ALA A 59 -17.76 -20.62 0.79
CA ALA A 59 -16.53 -19.83 0.91
C ALA A 59 -15.98 -19.42 -0.47
N ALA A 60 -15.93 -20.36 -1.42
CA ALA A 60 -15.49 -20.10 -2.79
C ALA A 60 -16.41 -19.11 -3.51
N ALA A 61 -17.74 -19.28 -3.40
CA ALA A 61 -18.71 -18.35 -3.98
C ALA A 61 -18.60 -16.94 -3.38
N GLY A 62 -18.41 -16.83 -2.06
CA GLY A 62 -18.19 -15.56 -1.37
C GLY A 62 -16.92 -14.85 -1.85
N PHE A 63 -15.81 -15.59 -1.97
CA PHE A 63 -14.55 -15.07 -2.49
C PHE A 63 -14.68 -14.56 -3.93
N LEU A 64 -15.28 -15.36 -4.82
CA LEU A 64 -15.55 -14.96 -6.20
C LEU A 64 -16.46 -13.74 -6.29
N GLY A 65 -17.51 -13.69 -5.46
CA GLY A 65 -18.40 -12.54 -5.35
C GLY A 65 -17.67 -11.27 -4.93
N ALA A 66 -16.80 -11.35 -3.92
CA ALA A 66 -15.98 -10.23 -3.48
C ALA A 66 -15.01 -9.75 -4.58
N MET A 67 -14.34 -10.68 -5.28
CA MET A 67 -13.48 -10.34 -6.43
C MET A 67 -14.26 -9.63 -7.54
N LEU A 68 -15.46 -10.10 -7.88
CA LEU A 68 -16.31 -9.48 -8.89
C LEU A 68 -16.73 -8.06 -8.49
N LEU A 69 -17.10 -7.83 -7.23
CA LEU A 69 -17.46 -6.51 -6.73
C LEU A 69 -16.28 -5.54 -6.76
N VAL A 70 -15.09 -5.99 -6.36
CA VAL A 70 -13.85 -5.20 -6.46
C VAL A 70 -13.55 -4.88 -7.94
N GLY A 71 -13.59 -5.89 -8.81
CA GLY A 71 -13.38 -5.72 -10.26
C GLY A 71 -14.37 -4.73 -10.88
N LEU A 72 -15.65 -4.82 -10.52
CA LEU A 72 -16.68 -3.90 -10.98
C LEU A 72 -16.46 -2.48 -10.44
N THR A 73 -16.01 -2.34 -9.20
CA THR A 73 -15.67 -1.05 -8.61
C THR A 73 -14.49 -0.41 -9.34
N ILE A 74 -13.44 -1.17 -9.62
CA ILE A 74 -12.28 -0.71 -10.39
C ILE A 74 -12.71 -0.31 -11.80
N LEU A 75 -13.53 -1.12 -12.47
CA LEU A 75 -14.02 -0.81 -13.81
C LEU A 75 -14.85 0.48 -13.83
N THR A 76 -15.83 0.59 -12.95
CA THR A 76 -16.73 1.75 -12.90
C THR A 76 -16.03 3.04 -12.48
N GLN A 77 -15.07 2.97 -11.55
CA GLN A 77 -14.25 4.13 -11.18
C GLN A 77 -13.21 4.45 -12.26
N GLY A 78 -12.59 3.43 -12.85
CA GLY A 78 -11.60 3.56 -13.91
C GLY A 78 -12.18 4.13 -15.21
N LEU A 79 -13.45 3.85 -15.52
CA LEU A 79 -14.18 4.46 -16.64
C LEU A 79 -14.56 5.92 -16.38
N LYS A 80 -14.67 6.34 -15.12
CA LYS A 80 -14.93 7.75 -14.75
C LYS A 80 -13.66 8.60 -14.84
N VAL A 81 -12.50 8.02 -14.54
CA VAL A 81 -11.21 8.61 -14.89
C VAL A 81 -11.11 8.53 -16.41
N ARG A 82 -10.82 9.63 -17.11
CA ARG A 82 -10.62 9.60 -18.57
C ARG A 82 -9.12 9.39 -18.84
N PRO A 83 -8.60 8.15 -18.82
CA PRO A 83 -7.17 7.92 -18.89
C PRO A 83 -6.72 8.11 -20.34
N ARG A 84 -5.52 8.64 -20.54
CA ARG A 84 -4.98 8.85 -21.89
C ARG A 84 -4.30 7.57 -22.37
N GLY A 85 -4.15 7.40 -23.69
CA GLY A 85 -3.71 6.14 -24.30
C GLY A 85 -2.42 5.53 -23.70
N ALA A 86 -1.44 6.36 -23.33
CA ALA A 86 -0.20 5.90 -22.69
C ALA A 86 -0.42 5.35 -21.28
N GLU A 87 -1.31 5.96 -20.48
CA GLU A 87 -1.67 5.45 -19.14
C GLU A 87 -2.39 4.10 -19.27
N ILE A 88 -3.30 3.98 -20.25
CA ILE A 88 -4.00 2.73 -20.55
C ILE A 88 -3.00 1.63 -20.95
N GLY A 89 -2.05 1.95 -21.84
CA GLY A 89 -1.03 0.99 -22.28
C GLY A 89 -0.17 0.47 -21.13
N VAL A 90 0.30 1.35 -20.25
CA VAL A 90 1.07 0.96 -19.06
C VAL A 90 0.21 0.15 -18.09
N ALA A 91 -1.02 0.56 -17.83
CA ALA A 91 -1.94 -0.16 -16.95
C ALA A 91 -2.24 -1.58 -17.48
N LEU A 92 -2.48 -1.73 -18.78
CA LEU A 92 -2.72 -3.03 -19.41
C LEU A 92 -1.47 -3.93 -19.35
N GLY A 93 -0.28 -3.38 -19.62
CA GLY A 93 0.97 -4.12 -19.49
C GLY A 93 1.19 -4.64 -18.07
N ILE A 94 0.98 -3.79 -17.07
CA ILE A 94 1.06 -4.17 -15.64
C ILE A 94 0.01 -5.24 -15.32
N ALA A 95 -1.23 -5.08 -15.77
CA ALA A 95 -2.29 -6.05 -15.54
C ALA A 95 -1.92 -7.42 -16.11
N VAL A 96 -1.38 -7.47 -17.33
CA VAL A 96 -0.91 -8.73 -17.95
C VAL A 96 0.17 -9.40 -17.11
N VAL A 97 1.17 -8.65 -16.63
CA VAL A 97 2.23 -9.20 -15.76
C VAL A 97 1.64 -9.74 -14.45
N TYR A 98 0.77 -8.97 -13.78
CA TYR A 98 0.09 -9.42 -12.57
C TYR A 98 -0.74 -10.67 -12.80
N PHE A 99 -1.51 -10.75 -13.89
CA PHE A 99 -2.29 -11.94 -14.23
C PHE A 99 -1.38 -13.14 -14.50
N MET A 100 -0.31 -12.98 -15.27
CA MET A 100 0.63 -14.07 -15.55
C MET A 100 1.25 -14.65 -14.27
N VAL A 101 1.65 -13.77 -13.34
CA VAL A 101 2.19 -14.18 -12.04
C VAL A 101 1.10 -14.86 -11.19
N PHE A 102 -0.06 -14.25 -11.07
CA PHE A 102 -1.19 -14.74 -10.28
C PHE A 102 -1.66 -16.15 -10.70
N PHE A 103 -1.74 -16.42 -11.99
CA PHE A 103 -2.17 -17.73 -12.50
C PHE A 103 -1.14 -18.84 -12.30
N ARG A 104 0.13 -18.50 -12.06
CA ARG A 104 1.19 -19.48 -11.76
C ARG A 104 1.29 -19.85 -10.27
N MET A 105 0.61 -19.11 -9.40
CA MET A 105 0.69 -19.25 -7.95
C MET A 105 -0.37 -20.20 -7.38
N THR A 106 -0.08 -20.76 -6.21
CA THR A 106 -1.03 -21.47 -5.34
C THR A 106 -1.98 -20.50 -4.61
N ILE A 107 -3.02 -21.01 -3.96
CA ILE A 107 -4.01 -20.16 -3.26
C ILE A 107 -3.39 -19.32 -2.12
N PRO A 108 -2.54 -19.88 -1.23
CA PRO A 108 -1.85 -19.10 -0.21
C PRO A 108 -1.00 -17.99 -0.82
N GLU A 109 -0.15 -18.33 -1.80
CA GLU A 109 0.73 -17.39 -2.49
C GLU A 109 -0.05 -16.23 -3.15
N ARG A 110 -1.22 -16.50 -3.74
CA ARG A 110 -2.11 -15.46 -4.32
C ARG A 110 -2.63 -14.49 -3.27
N SER A 111 -2.92 -14.99 -2.06
CA SER A 111 -3.44 -14.18 -0.96
C SER A 111 -2.35 -13.24 -0.46
N HIS A 112 -1.14 -13.77 -0.25
CA HIS A 112 0.05 -12.99 0.09
C HIS A 112 0.34 -11.92 -0.98
N LEU A 113 0.31 -12.29 -2.27
CA LEU A 113 0.52 -11.34 -3.35
C LEU A 113 -0.42 -10.13 -3.26
N ILE A 114 -1.70 -10.35 -2.98
CA ILE A 114 -2.71 -9.28 -2.88
C ILE A 114 -2.49 -8.46 -1.61
N GLU A 115 -2.43 -9.09 -0.45
CA GLU A 115 -2.33 -8.44 0.86
C GLU A 115 -1.10 -7.54 0.95
N TYR A 116 0.06 -8.08 0.56
CA TYR A 116 1.32 -7.35 0.62
C TYR A 116 1.45 -6.32 -0.51
N SER A 117 0.80 -6.50 -1.66
CA SER A 117 0.71 -5.44 -2.67
C SER A 117 -0.08 -4.24 -2.15
N VAL A 118 -1.23 -4.48 -1.50
CA VAL A 118 -2.05 -3.40 -0.92
C VAL A 118 -1.27 -2.70 0.19
N LEU A 119 -0.63 -3.45 1.09
CA LEU A 119 0.22 -2.89 2.13
C LEU A 119 1.32 -1.99 1.56
N ALA A 120 2.05 -2.47 0.55
CA ALA A 120 3.12 -1.73 -0.10
C ALA A 120 2.64 -0.42 -0.76
N VAL A 121 1.47 -0.43 -1.40
CA VAL A 121 0.86 0.79 -1.96
C VAL A 121 0.62 1.84 -0.88
N PHE A 122 0.04 1.46 0.26
CA PHE A 122 -0.26 2.39 1.34
C PHE A 122 1.02 2.95 2.00
N ILE A 123 2.02 2.11 2.23
CA ILE A 123 3.32 2.56 2.75
C ILE A 123 3.97 3.53 1.76
N TYR A 124 4.01 3.17 0.47
CA TYR A 124 4.60 4.01 -0.57
C TYR A 124 3.89 5.36 -0.69
N GLU A 125 2.56 5.38 -0.71
CA GLU A 125 1.78 6.62 -0.76
C GLU A 125 1.99 7.48 0.49
N ALA A 126 2.11 6.88 1.69
CA ALA A 126 2.39 7.63 2.91
C ALA A 126 3.77 8.29 2.86
N LEU A 127 4.78 7.56 2.40
CA LEU A 127 6.14 8.07 2.24
C LEU A 127 6.23 9.14 1.14
N MET A 128 5.53 8.95 0.02
CA MET A 128 5.44 9.93 -1.05
C MET A 128 4.70 11.20 -0.62
N GLU A 129 3.61 11.07 0.15
CA GLU A 129 2.89 12.21 0.73
C GLU A 129 3.82 13.01 1.65
N ARG A 130 4.55 12.34 2.54
CA ARG A 130 5.55 12.98 3.41
C ARG A 130 6.60 13.75 2.59
N ALA A 131 7.11 13.15 1.51
CA ALA A 131 8.07 13.79 0.62
C ALA A 131 7.48 15.02 -0.10
N ARG A 132 6.25 14.94 -0.59
CA ARG A 132 5.53 16.05 -1.25
C ARG A 132 5.30 17.23 -0.32
N GLN A 133 5.14 16.99 0.98
CA GLN A 133 5.02 18.03 2.01
C GLN A 133 6.36 18.61 2.45
N GLY A 134 7.43 18.43 1.66
CA GLY A 134 8.75 19.02 1.90
C GLY A 134 9.58 18.33 2.98
N ARG A 135 9.12 17.20 3.53
CA ARG A 135 9.92 16.43 4.51
C ARG A 135 10.87 15.49 3.80
N ARG A 136 12.08 15.36 4.34
CA ARG A 136 13.12 14.50 3.78
C ARG A 136 12.74 13.03 3.93
N VAL A 137 12.53 12.35 2.81
CA VAL A 137 12.36 10.89 2.73
C VAL A 137 13.32 10.37 1.67
N PHE A 138 14.33 9.62 2.10
CA PHE A 138 15.29 9.01 1.18
C PHE A 138 14.70 7.77 0.55
N ALA A 139 14.71 7.71 -0.79
CA ALA A 139 14.29 6.53 -1.57
C ALA A 139 12.95 5.91 -1.09
N PRO A 140 11.81 6.65 -1.15
CA PRO A 140 10.52 6.20 -0.62
C PRO A 140 10.06 4.85 -1.21
N ALA A 141 10.40 4.57 -2.47
CA ALA A 141 10.13 3.29 -3.12
C ALA A 141 10.85 2.11 -2.43
N LEU A 142 12.16 2.25 -2.19
CA LEU A 142 12.97 1.23 -1.53
C LEU A 142 12.51 1.01 -0.09
N LEU A 143 12.23 2.10 0.64
CA LEU A 143 11.71 2.02 2.00
C LEU A 143 10.37 1.30 2.07
N ALA A 144 9.47 1.53 1.11
CA ALA A 144 8.19 0.81 1.06
C ALA A 144 8.38 -0.70 0.82
N ILE A 145 9.29 -1.09 -0.08
CA ILE A 145 9.61 -2.49 -0.32
C ILE A 145 10.21 -3.14 0.93
N ILE A 146 11.20 -2.50 1.56
CA ILE A 146 11.85 -3.01 2.77
C ILE A 146 10.84 -3.13 3.91
N ALA A 147 10.01 -2.11 4.14
CA ALA A 147 8.99 -2.15 5.20
C ALA A 147 7.98 -3.29 4.96
N THR A 148 7.53 -3.47 3.72
CA THR A 148 6.64 -4.58 3.33
C THR A 148 7.30 -5.94 3.58
N ALA A 149 8.58 -6.07 3.22
CA ALA A 149 9.36 -7.29 3.44
C ALA A 149 9.53 -7.60 4.94
N ILE A 150 9.76 -6.57 5.78
CA ILE A 150 9.85 -6.74 7.24
C ILE A 150 8.52 -7.23 7.82
N VAL A 151 7.39 -6.64 7.41
CA VAL A 151 6.07 -7.12 7.83
C VAL A 151 5.85 -8.58 7.39
N GLY A 152 6.25 -8.92 6.17
CA GLY A 152 6.16 -10.29 5.65
C GLY A 152 7.04 -11.28 6.42
N LEU A 153 8.23 -10.87 6.81
CA LEU A 153 9.12 -11.67 7.64
C LEU A 153 8.55 -11.89 9.05
N ILE A 154 7.93 -10.87 9.63
CA ILE A 154 7.27 -10.99 10.95
C ILE A 154 6.08 -11.94 10.85
N ASP A 155 5.27 -11.84 9.80
CA ASP A 155 4.16 -12.76 9.55
C ASP A 155 4.62 -14.22 9.53
N GLU A 156 5.66 -14.50 8.74
CA GLU A 156 6.24 -15.84 8.65
C GLU A 156 6.84 -16.32 9.99
N GLY A 157 7.45 -15.39 10.73
CA GLY A 157 7.92 -15.66 12.10
C GLY A 157 6.79 -16.02 13.07
N ILE A 158 5.62 -15.38 12.95
CA ILE A 158 4.43 -15.74 13.73
C ILE A 158 3.93 -17.11 13.30
N GLN A 159 3.88 -17.39 11.99
CA GLN A 159 3.46 -18.69 11.45
C GLN A 159 4.34 -19.84 11.96
N ALA A 160 5.65 -19.62 12.11
CA ALA A 160 6.58 -20.62 12.65
C ALA A 160 6.26 -21.08 14.08
N ILE A 161 5.51 -20.27 14.86
CA ILE A 161 5.11 -20.57 16.24
C ILE A 161 3.72 -21.22 16.29
N LEU A 162 2.93 -21.12 15.21
CA LEU A 162 1.59 -21.68 15.14
C LEU A 162 1.64 -23.19 14.86
N PRO A 163 0.95 -24.05 15.65
CA PRO A 163 1.09 -25.51 15.59
C PRO A 163 0.61 -26.12 14.27
N ASN A 164 -0.20 -25.40 13.49
CA ASN A 164 -0.80 -25.85 12.23
C ASN A 164 -0.12 -25.23 10.99
N ARG A 165 1.00 -24.52 11.17
CA ARG A 165 1.73 -23.84 10.10
C ARG A 165 3.22 -24.18 10.17
N VAL A 166 3.87 -24.10 9.02
CA VAL A 166 5.30 -24.38 8.86
C VAL A 166 5.91 -23.16 8.24
N PHE A 167 7.09 -22.77 8.75
CA PHE A 167 7.88 -21.70 8.15
C PHE A 167 8.21 -22.03 6.68
N ASP A 168 7.80 -21.19 5.73
CA ASP A 168 8.13 -21.31 4.30
C ASP A 168 8.84 -20.05 3.78
N ALA A 169 10.12 -20.20 3.47
CA ALA A 169 10.93 -19.11 2.91
C ALA A 169 10.41 -18.58 1.57
N ARG A 170 9.58 -19.35 0.85
CA ARG A 170 8.94 -18.91 -0.40
C ARG A 170 7.90 -17.81 -0.15
N ASP A 171 7.23 -17.82 0.99
CA ASP A 171 6.22 -16.81 1.33
C ASP A 171 6.87 -15.45 1.57
N ILE A 172 8.07 -15.42 2.18
CA ILE A 172 8.90 -14.21 2.29
C ILE A 172 9.25 -13.67 0.89
N LEU A 173 9.66 -14.55 -0.04
CA LEU A 173 9.97 -14.16 -1.42
C LEU A 173 8.74 -13.54 -2.11
N PHE A 174 7.56 -14.13 -1.95
CA PHE A 174 6.33 -13.60 -2.54
C PHE A 174 5.89 -12.28 -1.92
N ASN A 175 6.08 -12.08 -0.62
CA ASN A 175 5.83 -10.80 0.05
C ASN A 175 6.75 -9.70 -0.49
N ILE A 176 8.03 -10.01 -0.71
CA ILE A 176 8.98 -9.10 -1.35
C ILE A 176 8.57 -8.80 -2.80
N LEU A 177 8.22 -9.83 -3.57
CA LEU A 177 7.77 -9.69 -4.96
C LEU A 177 6.52 -8.80 -5.05
N ALA A 178 5.56 -8.99 -4.15
CA ALA A 178 4.36 -8.16 -4.04
C ALA A 178 4.71 -6.69 -3.81
N GLY A 179 5.63 -6.42 -2.86
CA GLY A 179 6.14 -5.07 -2.61
C GLY A 179 6.79 -4.43 -3.84
N ILE A 180 7.65 -5.17 -4.54
CA ILE A 180 8.32 -4.70 -5.75
C ILE A 180 7.29 -4.38 -6.85
N MET A 181 6.38 -5.31 -7.14
CA MET A 181 5.40 -5.14 -8.22
C MET A 181 4.45 -3.97 -7.92
N ALA A 182 4.01 -3.82 -6.68
CA ALA A 182 3.12 -2.74 -6.28
C ALA A 182 3.80 -1.37 -6.40
N VAL A 183 5.01 -1.23 -5.86
CA VAL A 183 5.73 0.04 -5.87
C VAL A 183 6.16 0.43 -7.29
N THR A 184 6.64 -0.53 -8.09
CA THR A 184 6.98 -0.28 -9.50
C THR A 184 5.75 0.10 -10.33
N THR A 185 4.60 -0.53 -10.08
CA THR A 185 3.31 -0.15 -10.68
C THR A 185 2.94 1.29 -10.37
N MET A 186 3.01 1.68 -9.10
CA MET A 186 2.69 3.05 -8.66
C MET A 186 3.63 4.08 -9.30
N ALA A 187 4.93 3.77 -9.35
CA ALA A 187 5.93 4.63 -9.98
C ALA A 187 5.72 4.75 -11.50
N ALA A 188 5.48 3.64 -12.20
CA ALA A 188 5.27 3.60 -13.65
C ALA A 188 4.00 4.36 -14.07
N LEU A 189 2.89 4.17 -13.34
CA LEU A 189 1.65 4.90 -13.58
C LEU A 189 1.80 6.39 -13.28
N GLY A 190 2.49 6.75 -12.19
CA GLY A 190 2.80 8.14 -11.87
C GLY A 190 3.65 8.81 -12.96
N TRP A 191 4.68 8.13 -13.44
CA TRP A 191 5.50 8.59 -14.55
C TRP A 191 4.70 8.78 -15.85
N ALA A 192 3.86 7.81 -16.21
CA ALA A 192 3.04 7.88 -17.42
C ALA A 192 2.08 9.08 -17.39
N ARG A 193 1.45 9.33 -16.23
CA ARG A 193 0.58 10.50 -16.02
C ARG A 193 1.33 11.81 -16.18
N ASN A 194 2.50 11.94 -15.54
CA ASN A 194 3.30 13.16 -15.60
C ASN A 194 3.79 13.44 -17.02
N ARG A 195 4.27 12.42 -17.75
CA ARG A 195 4.76 12.58 -19.12
C ARG A 195 3.68 13.09 -20.08
N VAL A 196 2.44 12.63 -19.89
CA VAL A 196 1.31 13.05 -20.69
C VAL A 196 0.87 14.49 -20.36
N ASN A 197 1.04 14.93 -19.10
CA ASN A 197 0.72 16.30 -18.70
C ASN A 197 1.75 17.31 -19.23
N SER A 198 3.05 16.96 -19.21
CA SER A 198 4.12 17.84 -19.72
C SER A 198 4.19 17.95 -21.24
N GLY A 199 3.56 17.05 -21.99
CA GLY A 199 3.48 17.15 -23.46
C GLY A 199 2.39 18.08 -23.99
N ASN A 200 1.65 18.73 -23.08
CA ASN A 200 0.54 19.64 -23.36
C ASN A 200 0.85 21.10 -22.97
N GLU A 201 2.03 21.38 -22.39
CA GLU A 201 2.58 22.72 -22.15
C GLU A 201 3.54 23.10 -23.29
#